data_AF-A0AAV5YXA2-F1
#
_entry.id   AF-A0AAV5YXA2-F1
#
_cell.length_a   1.000
_cell.length_b   1.000
_cell.length_c   1.000
_cell.angle_alpha   90.00
_cell.angle_beta   90.00
_cell.angle_gamma   90.00
#
_symmetry.space_group_name_H-M   'P 1'
#
loop_
_entity.id
_entity.type
_entity.pdbx_description
1 polymer ?
#
loop_
_entity_poly.entity_id
_entity_poly.type
_entity_poly.pdbx_seq_one_letter_code
_entity_poly.pdbx_strand_id
1 'polypeptide(L)'
;MVTVTAETPLSSSLDDAWAWRAPPASPTRASTSAGTAIPRWPGLLDQARSELDDKKRAALYRQIDKIIMEDAGFFPICNDLNLVVLSPKKGFVNPPEEWFQLWTPWVEA
;
A
#
# COMPACT_ATOMS: atom_id res chain seq x y z
N MET A 1 -40.68 -29.93 -3.78
CA MET A 1 -39.83 -30.90 -4.50
C MET A 1 -38.55 -30.16 -4.86
N VAL A 2 -37.47 -30.37 -4.13
CA VAL A 2 -36.17 -29.71 -4.35
C VAL A 2 -35.24 -30.76 -4.94
N THR A 3 -34.79 -30.53 -6.17
CA THR A 3 -33.88 -31.42 -6.88
C THR A 3 -32.46 -31.12 -6.45
N VAL A 4 -31.80 -32.08 -5.80
CA VAL A 4 -30.36 -32.08 -5.53
C VAL A 4 -29.64 -32.48 -6.82
N THR A 5 -28.64 -31.71 -7.27
CA THR A 5 -27.73 -32.15 -8.34
C THR A 5 -26.27 -31.96 -7.94
N ALA A 6 -25.62 -33.13 -7.84
CA ALA A 6 -24.22 -33.48 -8.05
C ALA A 6 -23.12 -32.83 -7.19
N GLU A 7 -22.54 -33.70 -6.37
CA GLU A 7 -21.25 -33.61 -5.69
C GLU A 7 -20.09 -33.49 -6.69
N THR A 8 -19.16 -32.57 -6.43
CA THR A 8 -17.84 -32.54 -7.09
C THR A 8 -16.91 -33.52 -6.36
N PRO A 9 -16.16 -34.40 -7.05
CA PRO A 9 -15.33 -35.38 -6.36
C PRO A 9 -14.09 -34.71 -5.76
N LEU A 10 -13.76 -35.07 -4.51
CA LEU A 10 -12.47 -34.76 -3.90
C LEU A 10 -11.38 -35.50 -4.69
N SER A 11 -10.47 -34.76 -5.36
CA SER A 11 -9.25 -35.36 -5.91
C SER A 11 -8.28 -35.67 -4.76
N SER A 12 -7.68 -36.85 -4.79
CA SER A 12 -6.90 -37.43 -3.69
C SER A 12 -5.38 -37.40 -3.93
N SER A 13 -4.85 -36.38 -4.61
CA SER A 13 -3.40 -36.26 -4.82
C SER A 13 -2.85 -34.97 -4.21
N LEU A 14 -1.77 -35.10 -3.46
CA LEU A 14 -1.01 -34.00 -2.85
C LEU A 14 -0.21 -33.18 -3.88
N ASP A 15 -0.23 -33.58 -5.15
CA ASP A 15 0.54 -32.96 -6.23
C ASP A 15 -0.17 -31.76 -6.88
N ASP A 16 -1.47 -31.57 -6.67
CA ASP A 16 -2.22 -30.41 -7.20
C ASP A 16 -2.08 -29.14 -6.33
N ALA A 17 -1.43 -29.24 -5.15
CA ALA A 17 -1.40 -28.17 -4.15
C ALA A 17 -0.45 -26.99 -4.47
N TRP A 18 0.39 -27.08 -5.52
CA TRP A 18 1.41 -26.07 -5.84
C TRP A 18 1.32 -25.51 -7.27
N ALA A 19 0.29 -25.89 -8.04
CA ALA A 19 0.06 -25.31 -9.36
C ALA A 19 -0.47 -23.87 -9.22
N TRP A 20 0.45 -22.91 -9.12
CA TRP A 20 0.15 -21.48 -9.26
C TRP A 20 -0.46 -21.24 -10.65
N ARG A 21 -1.79 -21.27 -10.76
CA ARG A 21 -2.45 -20.66 -11.91
C ARG A 21 -2.41 -19.17 -11.66
N ALA A 22 -1.57 -18.45 -12.41
CA ALA A 22 -1.64 -16.99 -12.45
C ALA A 22 -3.10 -16.60 -12.69
N PRO A 23 -3.73 -15.78 -11.82
CA PRO A 23 -5.07 -15.31 -12.11
C PRO A 23 -5.04 -14.50 -13.42
N PRO A 24 -6.09 -14.59 -14.26
CA PRO A 24 -6.13 -13.81 -15.50
C PRO A 24 -5.93 -12.34 -15.15
N ALA A 25 -5.07 -11.67 -15.92
CA ALA A 25 -4.73 -10.26 -15.73
C ALA A 25 -6.01 -9.43 -15.62
N SER A 26 -6.35 -9.04 -14.39
CA SER A 26 -7.49 -8.18 -14.11
C SER A 26 -7.05 -6.74 -14.38
N PRO A 27 -7.91 -5.89 -14.96
CA PRO A 27 -7.53 -4.54 -15.32
C PRO A 27 -7.20 -3.77 -14.04
N THR A 28 -5.93 -3.38 -13.88
CA THR A 28 -5.42 -2.44 -12.87
C THR A 28 -5.96 -2.66 -11.46
N ARG A 29 -5.74 -3.85 -10.88
CA ARG A 29 -5.90 -4.04 -9.44
C ARG A 29 -4.66 -3.49 -8.75
N ALA A 30 -4.80 -2.40 -7.99
CA ALA A 30 -3.72 -1.92 -7.13
C ALA A 30 -3.24 -3.09 -6.25
N SER A 31 -1.94 -3.38 -6.28
CA SER A 31 -1.36 -4.48 -5.52
C SER A 31 -1.35 -4.13 -4.03
N THR A 32 -2.40 -4.48 -3.31
CA THR A 32 -2.42 -4.41 -1.85
C THR A 32 -1.88 -5.71 -1.28
N SER A 33 -0.72 -5.65 -0.60
CA SER A 33 -0.14 -6.80 0.12
C SER A 33 -1.07 -7.35 1.22
N ALA A 34 -1.99 -6.53 1.72
CA ALA A 34 -3.04 -6.94 2.67
C ALA A 34 -4.19 -7.76 2.05
N GLY A 35 -4.19 -8.01 0.74
CA GLY A 35 -5.23 -8.80 0.06
C GLY A 35 -6.65 -8.21 0.09
N THR A 36 -6.85 -7.06 0.72
CA THR A 36 -8.15 -6.41 0.90
C THR A 36 -8.55 -5.63 -0.34
N ALA A 37 -9.31 -6.27 -1.22
CA ALA A 37 -10.05 -5.59 -2.28
C ALA A 37 -11.26 -4.84 -1.69
N ILE A 38 -11.03 -3.68 -1.06
CA ILE A 38 -12.10 -2.80 -0.58
C ILE A 38 -12.60 -1.95 -1.76
N PRO A 39 -13.89 -2.02 -2.15
CA PRO A 39 -14.37 -1.45 -3.41
C PRO A 39 -14.43 0.09 -3.44
N ARG A 40 -14.18 0.79 -2.32
CA ARG A 40 -14.59 2.19 -2.16
C ARG A 40 -13.46 3.22 -2.29
N TRP A 41 -12.24 2.93 -1.85
CA TRP A 41 -11.14 3.89 -1.87
C TRP A 41 -10.39 4.04 -3.21
N PRO A 42 -10.32 3.04 -4.13
CA PRO A 42 -9.61 3.23 -5.40
C PRO A 42 -10.14 4.40 -6.24
N GLY A 43 -11.46 4.55 -6.34
CA GLY A 43 -12.08 5.68 -7.07
C GLY A 43 -11.83 7.03 -6.40
N LEU A 44 -11.75 7.08 -5.06
CA LEU A 44 -11.39 8.29 -4.33
C LEU A 44 -9.93 8.69 -4.56
N LEU A 45 -9.03 7.71 -4.71
CA LEU A 45 -7.64 8.01 -5.06
C LEU A 45 -7.50 8.54 -6.48
N ASP A 46 -8.22 7.99 -7.45
CA ASP A 46 -8.19 8.51 -8.82
C ASP A 46 -8.72 9.95 -8.88
N GLN A 47 -9.76 10.26 -8.09
CA GLN A 47 -10.24 11.62 -7.90
C GLN A 47 -9.19 12.52 -7.24
N ALA A 48 -8.53 12.07 -6.17
CA ALA A 48 -7.50 12.84 -5.49
C ALA A 48 -6.29 13.13 -6.41
N ARG A 49 -5.90 12.19 -7.27
CA ARG A 49 -4.83 12.35 -8.26
C ARG A 49 -5.16 13.40 -9.33
N SER A 50 -6.44 13.57 -9.64
CA SER A 50 -6.91 14.50 -10.67
C SER A 50 -7.32 15.88 -10.10
N GLU A 51 -7.38 16.02 -8.77
CA GLU A 51 -7.79 17.25 -8.09
C GLU A 51 -6.61 18.23 -7.95
N LEU A 52 -6.80 19.43 -8.50
CA LEU A 52 -5.79 20.48 -8.53
C LEU A 52 -5.82 21.38 -7.28
N ASP A 53 -6.96 21.46 -6.60
CA ASP A 53 -7.07 22.20 -5.33
C ASP A 53 -6.50 21.37 -4.18
N ASP A 54 -5.42 21.87 -3.58
CA ASP A 54 -4.72 21.21 -2.49
C ASP A 54 -5.62 20.92 -1.27
N LYS A 55 -6.56 21.81 -0.95
CA LYS A 55 -7.48 21.61 0.19
C LYS A 55 -8.48 20.50 -0.10
N LYS A 56 -9.01 20.46 -1.33
CA LYS A 56 -9.92 19.39 -1.77
C LYS A 56 -9.20 18.05 -1.86
N ARG A 57 -7.98 18.03 -2.41
CA ARG A 57 -7.13 16.84 -2.47
C ARG A 57 -6.81 16.31 -1.07
N ALA A 58 -6.45 17.18 -0.13
CA ALA A 58 -6.23 16.80 1.26
C ALA A 58 -7.49 16.23 1.94
N ALA A 59 -8.67 16.79 1.64
CA ALA A 59 -9.94 16.27 2.16
C ALA A 59 -10.24 14.84 1.64
N LEU A 60 -9.97 14.57 0.37
CA LEU A 60 -10.12 13.24 -0.23
C LEU A 60 -9.18 12.23 0.43
N TYR A 61 -7.91 12.57 0.66
CA TYR A 61 -6.97 11.68 1.35
C TYR A 61 -7.40 11.38 2.79
N ARG A 62 -7.91 12.36 3.54
CA ARG A 62 -8.46 12.12 4.89
C ARG A 62 -9.68 11.19 4.87
N GLN A 63 -10.49 11.24 3.82
CA GLN A 63 -11.63 10.33 3.67
C GLN A 63 -11.16 8.90 3.39
N ILE A 64 -10.14 8.75 2.54
CA ILE A 64 -9.52 7.44 2.25
C ILE A 64 -8.90 6.84 3.51
N ASP A 65 -8.16 7.62 4.28
CA ASP A 65 -7.54 7.20 5.54
C ASP A 65 -8.58 6.64 6.53
N LYS A 66 -9.73 7.32 6.69
CA LYS A 66 -10.84 6.81 7.52
C LYS A 66 -11.36 5.46 7.06
N ILE A 67 -11.57 5.27 5.76
CA ILE A 67 -12.05 3.99 5.19
C ILE A 67 -11.04 2.88 5.48
N ILE A 68 -9.74 3.16 5.30
CA ILE A 68 -8.68 2.18 5.55
C ILE A 68 -8.62 1.78 7.03
N MET A 69 -8.79 2.74 7.94
CA MET A 69 -8.79 2.49 9.39
C MET A 69 -10.04 1.74 9.86
N GLU A 70 -11.21 2.05 9.29
CA GLU A 70 -12.47 1.37 9.61
C GLU A 70 -12.44 -0.12 9.20
N ASP A 71 -11.88 -0.43 8.03
CA ASP A 71 -11.78 -1.81 7.54
C ASP A 71 -10.64 -2.61 8.23
N ALA A 72 -9.85 -1.95 9.10
CA ALA A 72 -8.76 -2.54 9.89
C ALA A 72 -7.78 -3.41 9.09
N GLY A 73 -7.57 -3.11 7.81
CA GLY A 73 -6.66 -3.86 6.93
C GLY A 73 -5.19 -3.75 7.34
N PHE A 74 -4.86 -2.76 8.18
CA PHE A 74 -3.54 -2.53 8.75
C PHE A 74 -3.67 -2.02 10.19
N PHE A 75 -2.74 -2.41 11.06
CA PHE A 75 -2.63 -1.88 12.41
C PHE A 75 -1.37 -0.98 12.48
N PRO A 76 -1.50 0.35 12.32
CA PRO A 76 -0.35 1.24 12.38
C PRO A 76 0.20 1.28 13.82
N ILE A 77 1.49 0.94 13.98
CA ILE A 77 2.15 0.88 15.30
C ILE A 77 2.90 2.18 15.59
N CYS A 78 3.74 2.61 14.65
CA CYS A 78 4.52 3.84 14.79
C CYS A 78 4.86 4.43 13.42
N ASN A 79 5.19 5.72 13.44
CA ASN A 79 5.90 6.40 12.37
C ASN A 79 7.36 6.57 12.84
N ASP A 80 8.33 6.07 12.07
CA ASP A 80 9.75 6.21 12.41
C ASP A 80 10.19 7.68 12.35
N LEU A 81 11.13 8.06 13.21
CA LEU A 81 11.74 9.38 13.28
C LEU A 81 12.89 9.56 12.27
N ASN A 82 13.28 8.49 11.55
CA ASN A 82 14.38 8.47 10.59
C ASN A 82 15.66 9.09 11.19
N LEU A 83 16.14 8.49 12.29
CA LEU A 83 17.29 9.00 13.04
C LEU A 83 18.60 8.77 12.27
N VAL A 84 19.33 9.85 11.99
CA VAL A 84 20.63 9.79 11.32
C VAL A 84 21.73 10.26 12.26
N VAL A 85 22.70 9.38 12.54
CA VAL A 85 23.89 9.71 13.31
C VAL A 85 25.00 10.16 12.36
N LEU A 86 25.50 11.37 12.57
CA LEU A 86 26.53 11.98 11.72
C LEU A 86 27.81 12.22 12.52
N SER A 87 28.95 12.11 11.83
CA SER A 87 30.20 12.74 12.29
C SER A 87 30.05 14.28 12.28
N PRO A 88 31.01 15.06 12.82
CA PRO A 88 30.98 16.54 12.86
C PRO A 88 31.02 17.23 11.48
N LYS A 89 30.08 16.90 10.60
CA LYS A 89 29.89 17.43 9.25
C LYS A 89 28.89 18.58 9.30
N LYS A 90 29.06 19.53 8.40
CA LYS A 90 28.16 20.68 8.27
C LYS A 90 27.34 20.57 6.99
N GLY A 91 26.18 21.22 6.95
CA GLY A 91 25.34 21.31 5.75
C GLY A 91 24.47 20.09 5.44
N PHE A 92 24.48 19.05 6.28
CA PHE A 92 23.55 17.94 6.14
C PHE A 92 22.17 18.33 6.69
N VAL A 93 21.13 18.11 5.89
CA VAL A 93 19.73 18.25 6.27
C VAL A 93 19.09 16.89 6.11
N ASN A 94 18.45 16.37 7.17
CA ASN A 94 17.76 15.09 7.12
C ASN A 94 16.48 15.24 6.28
N PRO A 95 16.38 14.62 5.10
CA PRO A 95 15.19 14.71 4.27
C PRO A 95 14.07 13.81 4.82
N PRO A 96 12.80 14.18 4.55
CA PRO A 96 11.66 13.38 5.00
C PRO A 96 11.51 12.08 4.21
N GLU A 97 12.00 12.05 2.96
CA GLU A 97 12.10 10.81 2.20
C GLU A 97 13.48 10.19 2.49
N GLU A 98 13.55 8.89 2.81
CA GLU A 98 14.73 8.19 3.37
C GLU A 98 15.98 8.09 2.44
N TRP A 99 16.15 9.01 1.49
CA TRP A 99 17.31 9.14 0.60
C TRP A 99 18.19 10.33 0.96
N PHE A 100 19.51 10.25 0.83
CA PHE A 100 20.39 11.37 1.23
C PHE A 100 20.77 12.29 0.07
N GLN A 101 20.62 13.59 0.27
CA GLN A 101 21.22 14.60 -0.61
C GLN A 101 22.66 14.88 -0.16
N LEU A 102 23.65 14.49 -0.98
CA LEU A 102 25.07 14.58 -0.64
C LEU A 102 25.81 15.77 -1.29
N TRP A 103 25.08 16.65 -1.99
CA TRP A 103 25.66 17.83 -2.65
C TRP A 103 25.84 19.06 -1.74
N THR A 104 25.16 19.09 -0.60
CA THR A 104 25.14 20.17 0.39
C THR A 104 26.06 19.95 1.57
N PRO A 105 26.33 18.71 2.07
CA PRO A 105 27.22 18.54 3.21
C PRO A 105 28.70 18.71 2.82
N TRP A 106 29.48 19.28 3.74
CA TRP A 106 30.94 19.39 3.63
C TRP A 106 31.65 19.01 4.93
N VAL A 107 32.97 18.82 4.84
CA VAL A 107 33.86 18.53 5.96
C VAL A 107 34.85 19.70 6.08
N GLU A 108 35.16 20.12 7.31
CA GLU A 108 36.24 21.09 7.55
C GLU A 108 37.60 20.43 7.27
N ALA A 109 38.51 21.17 6.65
CA ALA A 109 39.86 20.70 6.34
C ALA A 109 40.76 20.59 7.57
#